data_AF-A0A6B3LXE6-F1
#
_entry.id   AF-A0A6B3LXE6-F1
#
_cell.length_a   1.000
_cell.length_b   1.000
_cell.length_c   1.000
_cell.angle_alpha   90.00
_cell.angle_beta   90.00
_cell.angle_gamma   90.00
#
_symmetry.space_group_name_H-M   'P 1'
#
loop_
_entity.id
_entity.type
_entity.pdbx_description
1 polymer ?
#
loop_
_entity_poly.entity_id
_entity_poly.type
_entity_poly.pdbx_seq_one_letter_code
_entity_poly.pdbx_strand_id
1 'polypeptide(L)'
;MEVNFPPDAELLVEALKSNSVSRDIEFVSLDFSAEEVRFIRDRIIEDLAKIKIEAEKKLVLMVRGLAKSIGFFGEAPPVLQDLNFVRDSYKSTVPHPILFVLPDYAINRLAKFAPDFWAWKSGLFRFKTPQATRDYAIEHTRNSTATIDPVATPEKQERIDLLHRLLMEYKPTGQQVAGENIQKYNNVLHQLGVAYLSQRNSVKARGYLEEVVKSVNGEISAFQAEVLNSLGETYYQQRKFEQALPYYQRSLSISQQLSDRRGETDSLFYLGNAYRRLRQFAKASDFYQQCLEIEKQIGARLSSAKTYHQLGMVAEHLRQFEQAQQYYQQALDICIEFEVRFESAKVYHCLGLLAKAQSNYPEAKTNLQKALEIYVEYQDEYWAAIAHQALEELSDI
;
A
#
# COMPACT_ATOMS: atom_id res chain seq x y z
N MET A 1 17.38 -12.84 -18.46
CA MET A 1 17.85 -12.67 -17.07
C MET A 1 16.69 -12.27 -16.22
N GLU A 2 16.43 -13.05 -15.18
CA GLU A 2 15.42 -12.71 -14.18
C GLU A 2 16.05 -11.84 -13.10
N VAL A 3 15.60 -10.58 -12.98
CA VAL A 3 16.03 -9.64 -11.94
C VAL A 3 14.81 -8.93 -11.37
N ASN A 4 14.53 -9.18 -10.09
CA ASN A 4 13.32 -8.71 -9.41
C ASN A 4 13.53 -7.40 -8.63
N PHE A 5 14.77 -6.92 -8.52
CA PHE A 5 15.12 -5.66 -7.84
C PHE A 5 15.93 -4.77 -8.79
N PRO A 6 15.49 -3.52 -9.10
CA PRO A 6 16.17 -2.69 -10.10
C PRO A 6 17.66 -2.41 -9.83
N PRO A 7 18.10 -2.14 -8.58
CA PRO A 7 19.51 -2.01 -8.24
C PRO A 7 20.36 -3.26 -8.53
N ASP A 8 19.80 -4.47 -8.39
CA ASP A 8 20.52 -5.72 -8.67
C ASP A 8 20.87 -5.84 -10.16
N ALA A 9 20.06 -5.23 -11.04
CA ALA A 9 20.35 -5.21 -12.47
C ALA A 9 21.52 -4.28 -12.81
N GLU A 10 21.68 -3.15 -12.12
CA GLU A 10 22.84 -2.26 -12.24
C GLU A 10 24.12 -2.97 -11.79
N LEU A 11 24.08 -3.55 -10.57
CA LEU A 11 25.22 -4.29 -10.00
C LEU A 11 25.65 -5.44 -10.90
N LEU A 12 24.70 -6.09 -11.55
CA LEU A 12 24.99 -7.17 -12.48
C LEU A 12 25.62 -6.67 -13.77
N VAL A 13 25.15 -5.56 -14.33
CA VAL A 13 25.77 -4.93 -15.50
C VAL A 13 27.21 -4.55 -15.17
N GLU A 14 27.43 -3.95 -14.00
CA GLU A 14 28.75 -3.57 -13.52
C GLU A 14 29.66 -4.79 -13.30
N ALA A 15 29.12 -5.86 -12.70
CA ALA A 15 29.84 -7.12 -12.52
C ALA A 15 30.22 -7.77 -13.88
N LEU A 16 29.34 -7.74 -14.88
CA LEU A 16 29.64 -8.27 -16.21
C LEU A 16 30.70 -7.45 -16.94
N LYS A 17 30.70 -6.12 -16.77
CA LYS A 17 31.71 -5.22 -17.36
C LYS A 17 33.07 -5.30 -16.68
N SER A 18 33.10 -5.57 -15.37
CA SER A 18 34.33 -5.62 -14.56
C SER A 18 34.96 -7.03 -14.47
N ASN A 19 34.25 -8.07 -14.92
CA ASN A 19 34.75 -9.44 -14.83
C ASN A 19 35.92 -9.70 -15.78
N SER A 20 37.02 -10.23 -15.24
CA SER A 20 38.23 -10.58 -16.01
C SER A 20 38.02 -11.59 -17.14
N VAL A 21 36.96 -12.40 -17.07
CA VAL A 21 36.62 -13.43 -18.07
C VAL A 21 35.90 -12.86 -19.28
N SER A 22 35.28 -11.68 -19.18
CA SER A 22 34.50 -11.02 -20.24
C SER A 22 35.24 -9.85 -20.91
N ARG A 23 36.57 -9.81 -20.82
CA ARG A 23 37.38 -8.72 -21.37
C ARG A 23 37.28 -8.55 -22.89
N ASP A 24 36.95 -9.62 -23.62
CA ASP A 24 36.72 -9.61 -25.07
C ASP A 24 35.26 -9.26 -25.45
N ILE A 25 34.40 -8.96 -24.47
CA ILE A 25 32.98 -8.67 -24.67
C ILE A 25 32.69 -7.21 -24.31
N GLU A 26 32.00 -6.52 -25.22
CA GLU A 26 31.42 -5.21 -24.97
C GLU A 26 29.94 -5.39 -24.61
N PHE A 27 29.56 -5.03 -23.37
CA PHE A 27 28.17 -5.01 -22.93
C PHE A 27 27.56 -3.63 -23.10
N VAL A 28 26.58 -3.51 -24.00
CA VAL A 28 25.85 -2.26 -24.25
C VAL A 28 24.47 -2.35 -23.60
N SER A 29 24.15 -1.40 -22.72
CA SER A 29 22.84 -1.34 -22.05
C SER A 29 21.89 -0.45 -22.83
N LEU A 30 20.73 -0.99 -23.19
CA LEU A 30 19.62 -0.30 -23.82
C LEU A 30 18.46 -0.25 -22.82
N ASP A 31 18.11 0.94 -22.34
CA ASP A 31 17.05 1.13 -21.34
C ASP A 31 15.79 1.74 -21.96
N PHE A 32 14.68 1.03 -21.82
CA PHE A 32 13.36 1.41 -22.31
C PHE A 32 12.39 1.73 -21.18
N SER A 33 12.90 2.13 -20.01
CA SER A 33 12.10 2.40 -18.80
C SER A 33 11.19 3.64 -18.91
N ALA A 34 11.59 4.64 -19.71
CA ALA A 34 10.90 5.93 -19.83
C ALA A 34 9.60 5.88 -20.65
N GLU A 35 9.46 4.93 -21.58
CA GLU A 35 8.40 4.91 -22.59
C GLU A 35 7.77 3.52 -22.74
N GLU A 36 6.51 3.48 -23.18
CA GLU A 36 5.87 2.23 -23.61
C GLU A 36 6.31 1.89 -25.03
N VAL A 37 7.11 0.83 -25.14
CA VAL A 37 7.70 0.36 -26.40
C VAL A 37 6.83 -0.73 -27.00
N ARG A 38 6.34 -0.50 -28.22
CA ARG A 38 5.63 -1.51 -29.01
C ARG A 38 6.58 -2.30 -29.92
N PHE A 39 7.44 -1.62 -30.68
CA PHE A 39 8.30 -2.21 -31.70
C PHE A 39 9.76 -2.25 -31.22
N ILE A 40 10.08 -3.24 -30.41
CA ILE A 40 11.36 -3.23 -29.69
C ILE A 40 12.58 -3.45 -30.61
N ARG A 41 12.42 -4.24 -31.68
CA ARG A 41 13.49 -4.45 -32.67
C ARG A 41 13.93 -3.12 -33.27
N ASP A 42 12.97 -2.32 -33.69
CA ASP A 42 13.22 -1.06 -34.39
C ASP A 42 13.88 -0.06 -33.44
N ARG A 43 13.46 -0.02 -32.17
CA ARG A 43 14.14 0.76 -31.13
C ARG A 43 15.59 0.32 -30.90
N ILE A 44 15.85 -0.98 -30.86
CA ILE A 44 17.23 -1.49 -30.72
C ILE A 44 18.09 -1.02 -31.91
N ILE A 45 17.57 -1.08 -33.14
CA ILE A 45 18.30 -0.62 -34.33
C ILE A 45 18.58 0.89 -34.25
N GLU A 46 17.59 1.69 -33.87
CA GLU A 46 17.72 3.14 -33.69
C GLU A 46 18.81 3.51 -32.67
N ASP A 47 18.85 2.81 -31.54
CA ASP A 47 19.82 3.11 -30.49
C ASP A 47 21.22 2.58 -30.82
N LEU A 48 21.33 1.42 -31.47
CA LEU A 48 22.60 0.89 -31.96
C LEU A 48 23.28 1.85 -32.95
N ALA A 49 22.52 2.51 -33.82
CA ALA A 49 23.07 3.48 -34.76
C ALA A 49 23.73 4.70 -34.08
N LYS A 50 23.41 4.97 -32.82
CA LYS A 50 23.93 6.10 -32.04
C LYS A 50 25.15 5.73 -31.18
N ILE A 51 25.44 4.44 -31.05
CA ILE A 51 26.45 3.93 -30.11
C ILE A 51 27.75 3.63 -30.86
N LYS A 52 28.87 4.11 -30.31
CA LYS A 52 30.19 3.81 -30.85
C LYS A 52 30.66 2.45 -30.32
N ILE A 53 30.67 1.45 -31.20
CA ILE A 53 31.05 0.08 -30.89
C ILE A 53 32.57 -0.11 -31.05
N GLU A 54 33.20 -0.84 -30.12
CA GLU A 54 34.61 -1.19 -30.19
C GLU A 54 34.84 -2.37 -31.15
N ALA A 55 35.53 -2.12 -32.27
CA ALA A 55 35.69 -3.11 -33.34
C ALA A 55 36.43 -4.41 -32.93
N GLU A 56 37.19 -4.37 -31.83
CA GLU A 56 37.98 -5.51 -31.35
C GLU A 56 37.22 -6.40 -30.34
N LYS A 57 36.02 -5.99 -29.89
CA LYS A 57 35.22 -6.72 -28.91
C LYS A 57 33.96 -7.32 -29.52
N LYS A 58 33.51 -8.43 -28.94
CA LYS A 58 32.21 -9.04 -29.26
C LYS A 58 31.10 -8.25 -28.56
N LEU A 59 30.12 -7.78 -29.31
CA LEU A 59 29.02 -6.99 -28.76
C LEU A 59 27.91 -7.89 -28.18
N VAL A 60 27.45 -7.57 -26.96
CA VAL A 60 26.26 -8.16 -26.33
C VAL A 60 25.33 -7.03 -25.89
N LEU A 61 24.05 -7.14 -26.25
CA LEU A 61 23.03 -6.13 -25.96
C LEU A 61 22.25 -6.50 -24.72
N MET A 62 22.21 -5.62 -23.73
CA MET A 62 21.44 -5.78 -22.51
C MET A 62 20.19 -4.91 -22.58
N VAL A 63 19.05 -5.54 -22.79
CA VAL A 63 17.76 -4.85 -22.96
C VAL A 63 17.04 -4.78 -21.62
N ARG A 64 16.72 -3.57 -21.17
CA ARG A 64 16.13 -3.27 -19.84
C ARG A 64 14.88 -2.39 -19.99
N GLY A 65 14.12 -2.25 -18.91
CA GLY A 65 13.02 -1.29 -18.84
C GLY A 65 11.69 -1.71 -19.48
N LEU A 66 11.61 -2.89 -20.12
CA LEU A 66 10.39 -3.33 -20.81
C LEU A 66 9.22 -3.72 -19.90
N ALA A 67 9.44 -3.76 -18.59
CA ALA A 67 8.44 -4.10 -17.58
C ALA A 67 7.09 -3.39 -17.79
N LYS A 68 7.15 -2.07 -18.02
CA LYS A 68 5.97 -1.23 -18.27
C LYS A 68 5.24 -1.63 -19.56
N SER A 69 5.99 -1.81 -20.64
CA SER A 69 5.49 -2.17 -21.97
C SER A 69 4.87 -3.57 -22.04
N ILE A 70 5.43 -4.53 -21.28
CA ILE A 70 4.91 -5.90 -21.16
C ILE A 70 3.65 -5.91 -20.29
N GLY A 71 3.55 -4.98 -19.34
CA GLY A 71 2.42 -4.87 -18.44
C GLY A 71 2.27 -6.08 -17.52
N PHE A 72 1.35 -5.95 -16.56
CA PHE A 72 1.16 -6.96 -15.53
C PHE A 72 -0.08 -7.83 -15.77
N PHE A 73 -1.15 -7.24 -16.32
CA PHE A 73 -2.44 -7.86 -16.60
C PHE A 73 -2.91 -7.57 -18.04
N GLY A 74 -4.02 -8.18 -18.47
CA GLY A 74 -4.59 -8.00 -19.80
C GLY A 74 -4.16 -9.06 -20.82
N GLU A 75 -4.84 -9.06 -21.97
CA GLU A 75 -4.54 -9.91 -23.12
C GLU A 75 -3.22 -9.50 -23.80
N ALA A 76 -2.74 -10.32 -24.74
CA ALA A 76 -1.38 -10.29 -25.29
C ALA A 76 -0.84 -8.85 -25.52
N PRO A 77 0.17 -8.39 -24.75
CA PRO A 77 0.71 -7.04 -24.87
C PRO A 77 1.24 -6.77 -26.29
N PRO A 78 1.04 -5.55 -26.86
CA PRO A 78 1.51 -5.25 -28.22
C PRO A 78 2.99 -5.53 -28.45
N VAL A 79 3.83 -5.28 -27.43
CA VAL A 79 5.28 -5.56 -27.48
C VAL A 79 5.60 -7.05 -27.59
N LEU A 80 4.80 -7.90 -26.95
CA LEU A 80 5.00 -9.35 -26.97
C LEU A 80 4.46 -9.96 -28.27
N GLN A 81 3.33 -9.44 -28.78
CA GLN A 81 2.81 -9.84 -30.09
C GLN A 81 3.81 -9.52 -31.21
N ASP A 82 4.38 -8.32 -31.18
CA ASP A 82 5.39 -7.89 -32.14
C ASP A 82 6.64 -8.75 -32.06
N LEU A 83 7.18 -9.00 -30.86
CA LEU A 83 8.33 -9.89 -30.66
C LEU A 83 8.13 -11.26 -31.30
N ASN A 84 6.92 -11.81 -31.21
CA ASN A 84 6.61 -13.09 -31.83
C ASN A 84 6.57 -13.00 -33.36
N PHE A 85 5.98 -11.93 -33.90
CA PHE A 85 5.83 -11.71 -35.33
C PHE A 85 7.17 -11.45 -36.04
N VAL A 86 8.06 -10.65 -35.44
CA VAL A 86 9.31 -10.21 -36.06
C VAL A 86 10.52 -11.09 -35.74
N ARG A 87 10.32 -12.23 -35.06
CA ARG A 87 11.39 -13.13 -34.57
C ARG A 87 12.48 -13.39 -35.61
N ASP A 88 12.13 -13.87 -36.80
CA ASP A 88 13.14 -14.25 -37.80
C ASP A 88 13.90 -13.05 -38.37
N SER A 89 13.28 -11.86 -38.35
CA SER A 89 13.93 -10.62 -38.78
C SER A 89 15.04 -10.18 -37.83
N TYR A 90 15.03 -10.59 -36.56
CA TYR A 90 16.12 -10.27 -35.62
C TYR A 90 17.47 -10.82 -36.09
N LYS A 91 17.50 -11.98 -36.76
CA LYS A 91 18.75 -12.60 -37.23
C LYS A 91 19.51 -11.73 -38.23
N SER A 92 18.78 -11.05 -39.11
CA SER A 92 19.36 -10.21 -40.16
C SER A 92 19.56 -8.76 -39.72
N THR A 93 18.76 -8.27 -38.77
CA THR A 93 18.73 -6.85 -38.38
C THR A 93 19.43 -6.55 -37.06
N VAL A 94 19.53 -7.53 -36.15
CA VAL A 94 20.24 -7.41 -34.87
C VAL A 94 21.10 -8.67 -34.67
N PRO A 95 22.22 -8.81 -35.41
CA PRO A 95 23.05 -10.02 -35.41
C PRO A 95 23.98 -10.10 -34.19
N HIS A 96 23.47 -9.76 -33.01
CA HIS A 96 24.20 -9.75 -31.75
C HIS A 96 23.42 -10.50 -30.67
N PRO A 97 24.08 -11.17 -29.71
CA PRO A 97 23.40 -11.76 -28.57
C PRO A 97 22.63 -10.70 -27.78
N ILE A 98 21.36 -10.98 -27.48
CA ILE A 98 20.47 -10.11 -26.71
C ILE A 98 20.17 -10.74 -25.36
N LEU A 99 20.37 -9.97 -24.31
CA LEU A 99 20.13 -10.32 -22.93
C LEU A 99 19.00 -9.46 -22.39
N PHE A 100 17.80 -10.02 -22.39
CA PHE A 100 16.65 -9.38 -21.76
C PHE A 100 16.81 -9.43 -20.23
N VAL A 101 16.82 -8.27 -19.58
CA VAL A 101 16.80 -8.15 -18.13
C VAL A 101 15.39 -7.76 -17.71
N LEU A 102 14.66 -8.75 -17.18
CA LEU A 102 13.24 -8.65 -16.92
C LEU A 102 12.94 -9.16 -15.51
N PRO A 103 11.93 -8.59 -14.83
CA PRO A 103 11.38 -9.20 -13.62
C PRO A 103 10.65 -10.50 -13.97
N ASP A 104 10.51 -11.39 -12.99
CA ASP A 104 9.90 -12.72 -13.15
C ASP A 104 8.53 -12.67 -13.85
N TYR A 105 7.66 -11.75 -13.44
CA TYR A 105 6.32 -11.62 -14.03
C TYR A 105 6.37 -11.30 -15.53
N ALA A 106 7.32 -10.47 -15.96
CA ALA A 106 7.47 -10.08 -17.36
C ALA A 106 8.04 -11.24 -18.18
N ILE A 107 8.91 -12.08 -17.58
CA ILE A 107 9.39 -13.33 -18.19
C ILE A 107 8.25 -14.33 -18.37
N ASN A 108 7.39 -14.50 -17.36
CA ASN A 108 6.25 -15.40 -17.42
C ASN A 108 5.25 -14.95 -18.51
N ARG A 109 5.02 -13.64 -18.65
CA ARG A 109 4.20 -13.09 -19.73
C ARG A 109 4.87 -13.23 -21.10
N LEU A 110 6.18 -12.98 -21.21
CA LEU A 110 6.95 -13.21 -22.44
C LEU A 110 6.82 -14.67 -22.90
N ALA A 111 7.00 -15.64 -21.99
CA ALA A 111 6.86 -17.06 -22.28
C ALA A 111 5.43 -17.43 -22.73
N LYS A 112 4.42 -16.78 -22.16
CA LYS A 112 3.00 -17.03 -22.47
C LYS A 112 2.56 -16.41 -23.80
N PHE A 113 2.95 -15.17 -24.07
CA PHE A 113 2.39 -14.35 -25.16
C PHE A 113 3.33 -14.13 -26.35
N ALA A 114 4.61 -14.51 -26.23
CA ALA A 114 5.55 -14.58 -27.35
C ALA A 114 6.26 -15.95 -27.38
N PRO A 115 5.52 -17.06 -27.51
CA PRO A 115 6.07 -18.40 -27.35
C PRO A 115 7.10 -18.77 -28.42
N ASP A 116 6.96 -18.29 -29.66
CA ASP A 116 7.92 -18.58 -30.74
C ASP A 116 9.23 -17.81 -30.55
N PHE A 117 9.14 -16.59 -30.04
CA PHE A 117 10.31 -15.82 -29.61
C PHE A 117 10.96 -16.47 -28.39
N TRP A 118 10.17 -16.90 -27.40
CA TRP A 118 10.64 -17.58 -26.19
C TRP A 118 11.31 -18.93 -26.47
N ALA A 119 10.79 -19.69 -27.44
CA ALA A 119 11.33 -20.98 -27.87
C ALA A 119 12.71 -20.86 -28.52
N TRP A 120 13.16 -19.65 -28.88
CA TRP A 120 14.44 -19.39 -29.52
C TRP A 120 15.67 -19.48 -28.58
N LYS A 121 15.55 -20.19 -27.45
CA LYS A 121 16.48 -20.15 -26.31
C LYS A 121 17.90 -20.65 -26.60
N SER A 122 18.88 -19.96 -26.00
CA SER A 122 20.21 -20.50 -25.64
C SER A 122 20.56 -20.40 -24.14
N GLY A 123 19.65 -19.92 -23.26
CA GLY A 123 19.80 -19.99 -21.78
C GLY A 123 18.83 -19.10 -20.99
N LEU A 124 18.48 -19.47 -19.74
CA LEU A 124 17.79 -18.61 -18.77
C LEU A 124 18.57 -18.58 -17.46
N PHE A 125 19.04 -17.40 -17.07
CA PHE A 125 19.76 -17.19 -15.83
C PHE A 125 18.85 -16.52 -14.80
N ARG A 126 18.66 -17.20 -13.66
CA ARG A 126 17.85 -16.72 -12.53
C ARG A 126 18.77 -16.23 -11.41
N PHE A 127 18.65 -14.96 -11.05
CA PHE A 127 19.39 -14.39 -9.93
C PHE A 127 18.46 -14.37 -8.72
N LYS A 128 18.72 -15.27 -7.75
CA LYS A 128 18.00 -15.24 -6.48
C LYS A 128 18.56 -14.09 -5.65
N THR A 129 17.73 -13.08 -5.38
CA THR A 129 18.08 -12.02 -4.44
C THR A 129 18.40 -12.64 -3.08
N PRO A 130 19.61 -12.40 -2.53
CA PRO A 130 20.02 -12.94 -1.24
C PRO A 130 19.00 -12.62 -0.15
N GLN A 131 18.81 -13.53 0.80
CA GLN A 131 17.90 -13.33 1.92
C GLN A 131 18.24 -12.03 2.68
N ALA A 132 19.53 -11.76 2.89
CA ALA A 132 20.02 -10.53 3.51
C ALA A 132 19.62 -9.25 2.76
N THR A 133 19.56 -9.25 1.42
CA THR A 133 19.13 -8.07 0.63
C THR A 133 17.63 -7.86 0.72
N ARG A 134 16.85 -8.95 0.80
CA ARG A 134 15.40 -8.88 1.07
C ARG A 134 15.14 -8.35 2.47
N ASP A 135 15.86 -8.86 3.46
CA ASP A 135 15.75 -8.43 4.85
C ASP A 135 16.22 -6.99 5.02
N TYR A 136 17.33 -6.60 4.37
CA TYR A 136 17.82 -5.22 4.31
C TYR A 136 16.83 -4.27 3.65
N ALA A 137 16.17 -4.66 2.55
CA ALA A 137 15.16 -3.83 1.91
C ALA A 137 13.91 -3.68 2.78
N ILE A 138 13.50 -4.74 3.50
CA ILE A 138 12.42 -4.69 4.49
C ILE A 138 12.82 -3.78 5.67
N GLU A 139 14.07 -3.85 6.12
CA GLU A 139 14.61 -3.08 7.23
C GLU A 139 14.87 -1.61 6.84
N HIS A 140 15.32 -1.33 5.61
CA HIS A 140 15.47 0.03 5.06
C HIS A 140 14.13 0.66 4.71
N THR A 141 13.12 -0.11 4.28
CA THR A 141 11.76 0.41 4.14
C THR A 141 11.15 0.73 5.51
N ARG A 142 11.58 0.02 6.56
CA ARG A 142 11.25 0.34 7.96
C ARG A 142 12.02 1.55 8.51
N ASN A 143 13.25 1.80 8.03
CA ASN A 143 14.19 2.76 8.60
C ASN A 143 14.53 3.96 7.70
N SER A 144 13.90 4.14 6.53
CA SER A 144 14.16 5.30 5.67
C SER A 144 13.53 6.56 6.27
N THR A 145 14.35 7.32 6.97
CA THR A 145 14.04 8.59 7.61
C THR A 145 13.74 9.68 6.59
N ALA A 146 12.45 9.85 6.30
CA ALA A 146 11.80 11.13 6.45
C ALA A 146 10.63 10.89 7.42
N THR A 147 10.84 11.11 8.72
CA THR A 147 9.78 11.04 9.73
C THR A 147 8.91 12.29 9.66
N ILE A 148 8.27 12.46 8.50
CA ILE A 148 6.91 12.95 8.43
C ILE A 148 6.11 11.72 8.83
N ASP A 149 5.29 11.75 9.89
CA ASP A 149 4.37 10.61 10.13
C ASP A 149 3.71 10.25 8.81
N PRO A 150 3.69 8.99 8.37
CA PRO A 150 2.98 8.68 7.16
C PRO A 150 1.50 8.96 7.41
N VAL A 151 0.99 10.06 6.86
CA VAL A 151 -0.41 10.12 6.43
C VAL A 151 -0.59 8.85 5.62
N ALA A 152 -1.51 7.98 6.01
CA ALA A 152 -1.65 6.67 5.40
C ALA A 152 -1.75 6.83 3.87
N THR A 153 -0.63 6.63 3.18
CA THR A 153 -0.59 6.76 1.73
C THR A 153 -1.33 5.56 1.17
N PRO A 154 -2.17 5.75 0.13
CA PRO A 154 -2.79 4.62 -0.55
C PRO A 154 -1.74 3.55 -0.88
N GLU A 155 -2.09 2.28 -0.68
CA GLU A 155 -1.17 1.17 -0.92
C GLU A 155 -0.63 1.24 -2.34
N LYS A 156 0.69 1.05 -2.46
CA LYS A 156 1.41 1.12 -3.73
C LYS A 156 0.94 0.03 -4.68
N GLN A 157 0.73 0.40 -5.95
CA GLN A 157 0.26 -0.53 -6.97
C GLN A 157 1.22 -1.73 -7.15
N GLU A 158 2.53 -1.50 -6.99
CA GLU A 158 3.55 -2.55 -7.07
C GLU A 158 3.36 -3.65 -6.02
N ARG A 159 2.92 -3.30 -4.80
CA ARG A 159 2.63 -4.28 -3.75
C ARG A 159 1.37 -5.06 -4.07
N ILE A 160 0.32 -4.40 -4.57
CA ILE A 160 -0.92 -5.06 -5.01
C ILE A 160 -0.61 -6.07 -6.12
N ASP A 161 0.22 -5.68 -7.08
CA ASP A 161 0.65 -6.53 -8.19
C ASP A 161 1.45 -7.75 -7.69
N LEU A 162 2.33 -7.57 -6.69
CA LEU A 162 3.00 -8.68 -6.02
C LEU A 162 2.02 -9.62 -5.33
N LEU A 163 1.02 -9.09 -4.62
CA LEU A 163 0.01 -9.91 -3.94
C LEU A 163 -0.84 -10.73 -4.94
N HIS A 164 -1.20 -10.16 -6.10
CA HIS A 164 -1.88 -10.93 -7.16
C HIS A 164 -1.04 -12.08 -7.71
N ARG A 165 0.28 -11.91 -7.82
CA ARG A 165 1.17 -13.02 -8.23
C ARG A 165 1.19 -14.14 -7.21
N LEU A 166 1.36 -13.81 -5.93
CA LEU A 166 1.32 -14.79 -4.85
C LEU A 166 -0.02 -15.53 -4.82
N LEU A 167 -1.11 -14.82 -5.07
CA LEU A 167 -2.44 -15.43 -5.15
C LEU A 167 -2.53 -16.50 -6.25
N MET A 168 -1.96 -16.24 -7.43
CA MET A 168 -1.90 -17.20 -8.54
C MET A 168 -0.98 -18.39 -8.25
N GLU A 169 0.09 -18.19 -7.47
CA GLU A 169 1.01 -19.25 -7.05
C GLU A 169 0.36 -20.20 -6.05
N TYR A 170 -0.38 -19.67 -5.07
CA TYR A 170 -1.04 -20.48 -4.04
C TYR A 170 -2.34 -21.15 -4.52
N LYS A 171 -2.95 -20.66 -5.62
CA LYS A 171 -4.12 -21.27 -6.27
C LYS A 171 -3.97 -21.27 -7.80
N PRO A 172 -3.15 -22.17 -8.36
CA PRO A 172 -3.06 -22.37 -9.81
C PRO A 172 -4.42 -22.80 -10.37
N THR A 173 -4.74 -22.35 -11.59
CA THR A 173 -6.03 -22.65 -12.25
C THR A 173 -6.26 -24.16 -12.33
N GLY A 174 -7.38 -24.63 -11.76
CA GLY A 174 -7.80 -26.04 -11.81
C GLY A 174 -7.40 -26.91 -10.61
N GLN A 175 -6.76 -26.36 -9.57
CA GLN A 175 -6.39 -27.10 -8.35
C GLN A 175 -7.16 -26.60 -7.11
N GLN A 176 -7.53 -27.52 -6.22
CA GLN A 176 -8.05 -27.19 -4.89
C GLN A 176 -6.89 -26.81 -3.97
N VAL A 177 -7.06 -25.73 -3.22
CA VAL A 177 -6.09 -25.29 -2.20
C VAL A 177 -6.27 -26.16 -0.96
N ALA A 178 -5.22 -26.88 -0.54
CA ALA A 178 -5.28 -27.76 0.62
C ALA A 178 -4.07 -27.55 1.56
N GLY A 179 -4.25 -27.84 2.85
CA GLY A 179 -3.19 -27.76 3.86
C GLY A 179 -2.66 -26.34 4.07
N GLU A 180 -1.35 -26.18 4.32
CA GLU A 180 -0.69 -24.88 4.57
C GLU A 180 -0.90 -23.84 3.47
N ASN A 181 -1.19 -24.27 2.23
CA ASN A 181 -1.45 -23.34 1.14
C ASN A 181 -2.75 -22.56 1.33
N ILE A 182 -3.74 -23.09 2.07
CA ILE A 182 -5.01 -22.37 2.29
C ILE A 182 -4.84 -21.17 3.22
N GLN A 183 -3.99 -21.32 4.24
CA GLN A 183 -3.68 -20.23 5.17
C GLN A 183 -2.90 -19.12 4.47
N LYS A 184 -1.86 -19.47 3.69
CA LYS A 184 -1.10 -18.50 2.90
C LYS A 184 -1.98 -17.80 1.87
N TYR A 185 -2.85 -18.54 1.19
CA TYR A 185 -3.83 -18.00 0.26
C TYR A 185 -4.78 -17.01 0.93
N ASN A 186 -5.37 -17.37 2.07
CA ASN A 186 -6.28 -16.52 2.83
C ASN A 186 -5.59 -15.25 3.34
N ASN A 187 -4.33 -15.35 3.79
CA ASN A 187 -3.53 -14.19 4.17
C ASN A 187 -3.32 -13.24 3.00
N VAL A 188 -2.96 -13.75 1.81
CA VAL A 188 -2.78 -12.92 0.61
C VAL A 188 -4.09 -12.24 0.19
N LEU A 189 -5.22 -12.97 0.23
CA LEU A 189 -6.55 -12.40 -0.02
C LEU A 189 -6.89 -11.27 0.96
N HIS A 190 -6.66 -11.48 2.26
CA HIS A 190 -6.91 -10.47 3.28
C HIS A 190 -6.05 -9.22 3.04
N GLN A 191 -4.76 -9.40 2.74
CA GLN A 191 -3.85 -8.29 2.42
C GLN A 191 -4.24 -7.54 1.15
N LEU A 192 -4.78 -8.21 0.12
CA LEU A 192 -5.38 -7.56 -1.04
C LEU A 192 -6.63 -6.75 -0.65
N GLY A 193 -7.46 -7.31 0.23
CA GLY A 193 -8.61 -6.61 0.82
C GLY A 193 -8.22 -5.29 1.49
N VAL A 194 -7.25 -5.35 2.40
CA VAL A 194 -6.71 -4.17 3.11
C VAL A 194 -6.07 -3.17 2.14
N ALA A 195 -5.29 -3.66 1.17
CA ALA A 195 -4.69 -2.80 0.14
C ALA A 195 -5.74 -2.03 -0.66
N TYR A 196 -6.79 -2.70 -1.14
CA TYR A 196 -7.86 -2.02 -1.87
C TYR A 196 -8.70 -1.09 -0.98
N LEU A 197 -8.87 -1.38 0.31
CA LEU A 197 -9.49 -0.44 1.26
C LEU A 197 -8.69 0.87 1.39
N SER A 198 -7.35 0.78 1.40
CA SER A 198 -6.49 1.97 1.45
C SER A 198 -6.62 2.84 0.18
N GLN A 199 -6.85 2.22 -0.98
CA GLN A 199 -7.13 2.90 -2.25
C GLN A 199 -8.59 3.35 -2.39
N ARG A 200 -9.40 3.25 -1.31
CA ARG A 200 -10.85 3.52 -1.31
C ARG A 200 -11.65 2.66 -2.30
N ASN A 201 -11.09 1.54 -2.78
CA ASN A 201 -11.77 0.58 -3.64
C ASN A 201 -12.47 -0.51 -2.81
N SER A 202 -13.48 -0.09 -2.04
CA SER A 202 -14.22 -0.95 -1.12
C SER A 202 -14.94 -2.13 -1.79
N VAL A 203 -15.30 -2.02 -3.07
CA VAL A 203 -15.97 -3.10 -3.82
C VAL A 203 -15.00 -4.23 -4.14
N LYS A 204 -13.80 -3.92 -4.67
CA LYS A 204 -12.77 -4.96 -4.90
C LYS A 204 -12.32 -5.58 -3.58
N ALA A 205 -12.10 -4.76 -2.56
CA ALA A 205 -11.71 -5.23 -1.24
C ALA A 205 -12.70 -6.26 -0.68
N ARG A 206 -14.00 -5.98 -0.78
CA ARG A 206 -15.06 -6.90 -0.32
C ARG A 206 -14.97 -8.26 -1.00
N GLY A 207 -14.74 -8.31 -2.30
CA GLY A 207 -14.65 -9.58 -3.04
C GLY A 207 -13.59 -10.52 -2.46
N TYR A 208 -12.40 -9.99 -2.16
CA TYR A 208 -11.33 -10.78 -1.54
C TYR A 208 -11.66 -11.18 -0.11
N LEU A 209 -12.18 -10.25 0.71
CA LEU A 209 -12.47 -10.50 2.12
C LEU A 209 -13.62 -11.50 2.31
N GLU A 210 -14.66 -11.46 1.46
CA GLU A 210 -15.74 -12.45 1.48
C GLU A 210 -15.26 -13.85 1.12
N GLU A 211 -14.28 -13.98 0.21
CA GLU A 211 -13.67 -15.28 -0.09
C GLU A 211 -12.94 -15.85 1.12
N VAL A 212 -12.20 -15.01 1.86
CA VAL A 212 -11.56 -15.43 3.12
C VAL A 212 -12.60 -15.87 4.13
N VAL A 213 -13.64 -15.07 4.39
CA VAL A 213 -14.69 -15.39 5.38
C VAL A 213 -15.39 -16.71 5.04
N LYS A 214 -15.64 -17.00 3.76
CA LYS A 214 -16.21 -18.29 3.32
C LYS A 214 -15.25 -19.44 3.60
N SER A 215 -13.94 -19.24 3.39
CA SER A 215 -12.93 -20.26 3.64
C SER A 215 -12.70 -20.56 5.12
N VAL A 216 -12.74 -19.56 6.00
CA VAL A 216 -12.51 -19.72 7.45
C VAL A 216 -13.81 -19.79 8.25
N ASN A 217 -14.94 -20.08 7.60
CA ASN A 217 -16.24 -20.06 8.27
C ASN A 217 -16.31 -21.14 9.36
N GLY A 218 -16.61 -20.71 10.60
CA GLY A 218 -16.71 -21.60 11.76
C GLY A 218 -15.40 -21.81 12.54
N GLU A 219 -14.27 -21.33 12.02
CA GLU A 219 -13.03 -21.23 12.80
C GLU A 219 -13.15 -20.08 13.81
N ILE A 220 -12.68 -20.24 15.03
CA ILE A 220 -12.56 -19.15 16.01
C ILE A 220 -11.07 -18.81 16.10
N SER A 221 -10.65 -17.76 15.41
CA SER A 221 -9.25 -17.31 15.38
C SER A 221 -9.15 -15.79 15.28
N ALA A 222 -8.04 -15.24 15.79
CA ALA A 222 -7.77 -13.80 15.74
C ALA A 222 -7.76 -13.30 14.29
N PHE A 223 -7.27 -14.12 13.35
CA PHE A 223 -7.31 -13.84 11.92
C PHE A 223 -8.75 -13.67 11.40
N GLN A 224 -9.68 -14.53 11.82
CA GLN A 224 -11.09 -14.38 11.42
C GLN A 224 -11.68 -13.05 11.95
N ALA A 225 -11.37 -12.66 13.19
CA ALA A 225 -11.80 -11.38 13.75
C ALA A 225 -11.26 -10.20 12.92
N GLU A 226 -9.96 -10.19 12.59
CA GLU A 226 -9.33 -9.16 11.76
C GLU A 226 -9.98 -9.04 10.37
N VAL A 227 -10.26 -10.18 9.72
CA VAL A 227 -10.94 -10.22 8.42
C VAL A 227 -12.36 -9.67 8.52
N LEU A 228 -13.09 -10.00 9.59
CA LEU A 228 -14.44 -9.48 9.82
C LEU A 228 -14.43 -7.96 10.04
N ASN A 229 -13.49 -7.42 10.81
CA ASN A 229 -13.30 -5.98 10.93
C ASN A 229 -13.01 -5.34 9.57
N SER A 230 -12.10 -5.93 8.79
CA SER A 230 -11.78 -5.45 7.44
C SER A 230 -13.01 -5.48 6.51
N LEU A 231 -13.85 -6.52 6.60
CA LEU A 231 -15.08 -6.64 5.82
C LEU A 231 -16.11 -5.59 6.25
N GLY A 232 -16.27 -5.34 7.55
CA GLY A 232 -17.08 -4.25 8.09
C GLY A 232 -16.64 -2.90 7.53
N GLU A 233 -15.33 -2.65 7.46
CA GLU A 233 -14.76 -1.42 6.90
C GLU A 233 -15.15 -1.21 5.42
N THR A 234 -15.31 -2.29 4.63
CA THR A 234 -15.80 -2.15 3.24
C THR A 234 -17.21 -1.54 3.18
N TYR A 235 -18.08 -1.90 4.13
CA TYR A 235 -19.43 -1.33 4.24
C TYR A 235 -19.38 0.09 4.80
N TYR A 236 -18.51 0.33 5.78
CA TYR A 236 -18.28 1.65 6.35
C TYR A 236 -17.83 2.67 5.30
N GLN A 237 -16.85 2.34 4.45
CA GLN A 237 -16.39 3.21 3.36
C GLN A 237 -17.49 3.50 2.31
N GLN A 238 -18.43 2.57 2.12
CA GLN A 238 -19.62 2.76 1.28
C GLN A 238 -20.76 3.50 1.99
N ARG A 239 -20.53 4.00 3.21
CA ARG A 239 -21.52 4.66 4.08
C ARG A 239 -22.71 3.77 4.46
N LYS A 240 -22.54 2.44 4.40
CA LYS A 240 -23.54 1.44 4.81
C LYS A 240 -23.28 0.99 6.24
N PHE A 241 -23.42 1.91 7.19
CA PHE A 241 -22.95 1.71 8.57
C PHE A 241 -23.71 0.59 9.30
N GLU A 242 -25.02 0.47 9.07
CA GLU A 242 -25.83 -0.61 9.64
C GLU A 242 -25.39 -2.00 9.15
N GLN A 243 -24.91 -2.10 7.91
CA GLN A 243 -24.39 -3.36 7.37
C GLN A 243 -23.00 -3.70 7.91
N ALA A 244 -22.24 -2.70 8.37
CA ALA A 244 -20.92 -2.91 8.98
C ALA A 244 -21.02 -3.49 10.41
N LEU A 245 -22.03 -3.05 11.17
CA LEU A 245 -22.25 -3.46 12.58
C LEU A 245 -22.17 -4.96 12.85
N PRO A 246 -22.88 -5.86 12.13
CA PRO A 246 -22.83 -7.29 12.44
C PRO A 246 -21.43 -7.89 12.28
N TYR A 247 -20.60 -7.37 11.37
CA TYR A 247 -19.22 -7.84 11.20
C TYR A 247 -18.34 -7.41 12.37
N TYR A 248 -18.42 -6.14 12.78
CA TYR A 248 -17.68 -5.65 13.94
C TYR A 248 -18.13 -6.32 15.24
N GLN A 249 -19.43 -6.57 15.43
CA GLN A 249 -19.95 -7.30 16.59
C GLN A 249 -19.45 -8.74 16.64
N ARG A 250 -19.43 -9.43 15.49
CA ARG A 250 -18.89 -10.79 15.41
C ARG A 250 -17.38 -10.80 15.70
N SER A 251 -16.62 -9.86 15.16
CA SER A 251 -15.20 -9.68 15.46
C SER A 251 -14.93 -9.46 16.94
N LEU A 252 -15.72 -8.58 17.59
CA LEU A 252 -15.63 -8.33 19.02
C LEU A 252 -15.88 -9.60 19.82
N SER A 253 -16.95 -10.35 19.50
CA SER A 253 -17.29 -11.58 20.20
C SER A 253 -16.18 -12.64 20.08
N ILE A 254 -15.56 -12.80 18.91
CA ILE A 254 -14.42 -13.70 18.71
C ILE A 254 -13.22 -13.24 19.52
N SER A 255 -12.89 -11.94 19.47
CA SER A 255 -11.74 -11.39 20.20
C SER A 255 -11.89 -11.59 21.72
N GLN A 256 -13.09 -11.37 22.26
CA GLN A 256 -13.41 -11.65 23.67
C GLN A 256 -13.28 -13.13 24.03
N GLN A 257 -13.77 -14.03 23.18
CA GLN A 257 -13.63 -15.49 23.39
C GLN A 257 -12.16 -15.93 23.42
N LEU A 258 -11.31 -15.28 22.62
CA LEU A 258 -9.88 -15.55 22.55
C LEU A 258 -9.06 -14.79 23.59
N SER A 259 -9.69 -13.92 24.38
CA SER A 259 -8.99 -12.95 25.25
C SER A 259 -7.96 -12.09 24.48
N ASP A 260 -8.20 -11.85 23.19
CA ASP A 260 -7.39 -10.97 22.36
C ASP A 260 -7.78 -9.51 22.61
N ARG A 261 -7.10 -8.90 23.58
CA ARG A 261 -7.35 -7.50 23.97
C ARG A 261 -7.14 -6.50 22.86
N ARG A 262 -6.24 -6.77 21.91
CA ARG A 262 -6.01 -5.86 20.76
C ARG A 262 -7.16 -5.96 19.76
N GLY A 263 -7.58 -7.18 19.42
CA GLY A 263 -8.76 -7.41 18.59
C GLY A 263 -10.05 -6.84 19.19
N GLU A 264 -10.19 -6.90 20.52
CA GLU A 264 -11.28 -6.24 21.26
C GLU A 264 -11.26 -4.72 21.05
N THR A 265 -10.12 -4.06 21.28
CA THR A 265 -10.00 -2.61 21.11
C THR A 265 -10.34 -2.16 19.69
N ASP A 266 -9.84 -2.87 18.68
CA ASP A 266 -10.10 -2.55 17.27
C ASP A 266 -11.60 -2.64 16.96
N SER A 267 -12.23 -3.75 17.37
CA SER A 267 -13.65 -4.00 17.11
C SER A 267 -14.55 -2.99 17.82
N LEU A 268 -14.24 -2.64 19.08
CA LEU A 268 -14.94 -1.60 19.83
C LEU A 268 -14.80 -0.22 19.17
N PHE A 269 -13.58 0.12 18.72
CA PHE A 269 -13.32 1.38 18.03
C PHE A 269 -14.12 1.50 16.72
N TYR A 270 -14.18 0.42 15.92
CA TYR A 270 -14.99 0.39 14.70
C TYR A 270 -16.50 0.47 14.97
N LEU A 271 -16.99 -0.17 16.04
CA LEU A 271 -18.39 -0.02 16.48
C LEU A 271 -18.69 1.43 16.88
N GLY A 272 -17.82 2.05 17.67
CA GLY A 272 -17.92 3.47 18.03
C GLY A 272 -18.01 4.37 16.79
N ASN A 273 -17.17 4.11 15.77
CA ASN A 273 -17.18 4.84 14.51
C ASN A 273 -18.51 4.67 13.75
N ALA A 274 -19.01 3.44 13.64
CA ALA A 274 -20.27 3.16 12.97
C ALA A 274 -21.45 3.86 13.68
N TYR A 275 -21.57 3.74 15.00
CA TYR A 275 -22.63 4.40 15.77
C TYR A 275 -22.54 5.93 15.74
N ARG A 276 -21.33 6.50 15.75
CA ARG A 276 -21.13 7.95 15.59
C ARG A 276 -21.65 8.43 14.24
N ARG A 277 -21.36 7.70 13.15
CA ARG A 277 -21.88 8.02 11.80
C ARG A 277 -23.39 7.87 11.70
N LEU A 278 -23.97 6.93 12.45
CA LEU A 278 -25.42 6.78 12.63
C LEU A 278 -26.06 7.83 13.56
N ARG A 279 -25.26 8.79 14.07
CA ARG A 279 -25.69 9.81 15.05
C ARG A 279 -26.24 9.24 16.36
N GLN A 280 -25.89 7.99 16.69
CA GLN A 280 -26.19 7.35 17.98
C GLN A 280 -25.05 7.64 18.95
N PHE A 281 -24.89 8.92 19.33
CA PHE A 281 -23.73 9.43 20.04
C PHE A 281 -23.50 8.80 21.42
N ALA A 282 -24.56 8.54 22.20
CA ALA A 282 -24.45 7.85 23.48
C ALA A 282 -23.83 6.45 23.33
N LYS A 283 -24.35 5.64 22.40
CA LYS A 283 -23.78 4.31 22.11
C LYS A 283 -22.35 4.39 21.61
N ALA A 284 -22.04 5.36 20.75
CA ALA A 284 -20.68 5.58 20.29
C ALA A 284 -19.72 5.87 21.47
N SER A 285 -20.17 6.72 22.40
CA SER A 285 -19.43 7.02 23.63
C SER A 285 -19.17 5.75 24.45
N ASP A 286 -20.19 4.89 24.63
CA ASP A 286 -20.05 3.66 25.41
C ASP A 286 -19.00 2.71 24.82
N PHE A 287 -18.98 2.57 23.48
CA PHE A 287 -17.99 1.73 22.79
C PHE A 287 -16.58 2.32 22.84
N TYR A 288 -16.42 3.63 22.65
CA TYR A 288 -15.12 4.27 22.76
C TYR A 288 -14.59 4.26 24.20
N GLN A 289 -15.46 4.38 25.20
CA GLN A 289 -15.04 4.31 26.60
C GLN A 289 -14.54 2.91 26.99
N GLN A 290 -15.22 1.86 26.52
CA GLN A 290 -14.76 0.47 26.67
C GLN A 290 -13.42 0.24 25.95
N CYS A 291 -13.28 0.77 24.71
CA CYS A 291 -12.02 0.72 23.97
C CYS A 291 -10.88 1.37 24.76
N LEU A 292 -11.09 2.59 25.24
CA LEU A 292 -10.10 3.36 26.01
C LEU A 292 -9.69 2.67 27.31
N GLU A 293 -10.65 2.01 28.00
CA GLU A 293 -10.35 1.25 29.21
C GLU A 293 -9.38 0.10 28.92
N ILE A 294 -9.62 -0.67 27.86
CA ILE A 294 -8.74 -1.78 27.48
C ILE A 294 -7.39 -1.26 26.98
N GLU A 295 -7.36 -0.21 26.16
CA GLU A 295 -6.11 0.42 25.69
C GLU A 295 -5.21 0.84 26.85
N LYS A 296 -5.79 1.42 27.92
CA LYS A 296 -5.07 1.75 29.15
C LYS A 296 -4.53 0.51 29.85
N GLN A 297 -5.32 -0.57 29.93
CA GLN A 297 -4.89 -1.83 30.55
C GLN A 297 -3.72 -2.48 29.81
N ILE A 298 -3.68 -2.43 28.48
CA ILE A 298 -2.62 -3.04 27.66
C ILE A 298 -1.46 -2.09 27.35
N GLY A 299 -1.50 -0.85 27.84
CA GLY A 299 -0.46 0.15 27.59
C GLY A 299 -0.43 0.70 26.16
N ALA A 300 -1.54 0.62 25.41
CA ALA A 300 -1.66 1.12 24.04
C ALA A 300 -1.87 2.65 24.00
N ARG A 301 -0.97 3.40 24.64
CA ARG A 301 -1.12 4.84 24.88
C ARG A 301 -1.30 5.65 23.60
N LEU A 302 -0.54 5.33 22.55
CA LEU A 302 -0.67 6.02 21.26
C LEU A 302 -2.05 5.80 20.62
N SER A 303 -2.61 4.59 20.71
CA SER A 303 -3.97 4.29 20.20
C SER A 303 -5.02 5.12 20.94
N SER A 304 -4.85 5.32 22.26
CA SER A 304 -5.76 6.14 23.06
C SER A 304 -5.85 7.59 22.62
N ALA A 305 -4.86 8.16 21.93
CA ALA A 305 -5.00 9.48 21.34
C ALA A 305 -6.17 9.54 20.34
N LYS A 306 -6.29 8.51 19.48
CA LYS A 306 -7.38 8.42 18.49
C LYS A 306 -8.72 8.22 19.18
N THR A 307 -8.77 7.39 20.22
CA THR A 307 -9.99 7.12 20.99
C THR A 307 -10.46 8.36 21.76
N TYR A 308 -9.54 9.08 22.41
CA TYR A 308 -9.84 10.38 23.03
C TYR A 308 -10.33 11.41 22.03
N HIS A 309 -9.70 11.53 20.87
CA HIS A 309 -10.19 12.41 19.80
C HIS A 309 -11.65 12.08 19.44
N GLN A 310 -11.96 10.80 19.19
CA GLN A 310 -13.34 10.41 18.84
C GLN A 310 -14.33 10.69 19.98
N LEU A 311 -13.94 10.48 21.24
CA LEU A 311 -14.74 10.86 22.41
C LEU A 311 -15.00 12.37 22.47
N GLY A 312 -13.98 13.19 22.16
CA GLY A 312 -14.13 14.65 22.04
C GLY A 312 -15.20 15.04 21.02
N MET A 313 -15.16 14.45 19.83
CA MET A 313 -16.17 14.69 18.79
C MET A 313 -17.58 14.26 19.22
N VAL A 314 -17.68 13.13 19.92
CA VAL A 314 -18.97 12.65 20.45
C VAL A 314 -19.50 13.59 21.53
N ALA A 315 -18.65 14.06 22.45
CA ALA A 315 -19.00 15.01 23.49
C ALA A 315 -19.48 16.36 22.92
N GLU A 316 -18.86 16.87 21.85
CA GLU A 316 -19.36 18.07 21.14
C GLU A 316 -20.78 17.89 20.59
N HIS A 317 -21.05 16.74 19.97
CA HIS A 317 -22.39 16.43 19.46
C HIS A 317 -23.43 16.29 20.58
N LEU A 318 -22.99 15.85 21.76
CA LEU A 318 -23.79 15.80 22.99
C LEU A 318 -23.84 17.14 23.74
N ARG A 319 -23.22 18.21 23.23
CA ARG A 319 -23.12 19.55 23.85
C ARG A 319 -22.37 19.55 25.20
N GLN A 320 -21.50 18.59 25.42
CA GLN A 320 -20.64 18.46 26.60
C GLN A 320 -19.29 19.12 26.32
N PHE A 321 -19.27 20.45 26.13
CA PHE A 321 -18.11 21.16 25.61
C PHE A 321 -16.86 21.09 26.52
N GLU A 322 -17.04 21.17 27.84
CA GLU A 322 -15.93 21.04 28.80
C GLU A 322 -15.29 19.66 28.72
N GLN A 323 -16.11 18.61 28.65
CA GLN A 323 -15.63 17.23 28.51
C GLN A 323 -14.97 17.00 27.14
N ALA A 324 -15.50 17.59 26.07
CA ALA A 324 -14.86 17.56 24.75
C ALA A 324 -13.46 18.17 24.79
N GLN A 325 -13.30 19.33 25.42
CA GLN A 325 -12.01 20.00 25.60
C GLN A 325 -11.01 19.10 26.35
N GLN A 326 -11.44 18.48 27.45
CA GLN A 326 -10.60 17.55 28.21
C GLN A 326 -10.13 16.36 27.36
N TYR A 327 -11.04 15.76 26.57
CA TYR A 327 -10.69 14.65 25.70
C TYR A 327 -9.74 15.07 24.58
N TYR A 328 -9.95 16.21 23.93
CA TYR A 328 -9.01 16.70 22.93
C TYR A 328 -7.66 17.06 23.53
N GLN A 329 -7.60 17.64 24.71
CA GLN A 329 -6.33 17.94 25.37
C GLN A 329 -5.56 16.64 25.67
N GLN A 330 -6.22 15.60 26.19
CA GLN A 330 -5.61 14.28 26.38
C GLN A 330 -5.10 13.69 25.06
N ALA A 331 -5.86 13.81 23.98
CA ALA A 331 -5.42 13.35 22.65
C ALA A 331 -4.21 14.13 22.15
N LEU A 332 -4.20 15.46 22.34
CA LEU A 332 -3.10 16.34 21.92
C LEU A 332 -1.83 16.05 22.71
N ASP A 333 -1.91 15.92 24.02
CA ASP A 333 -0.77 15.62 24.89
C ASP A 333 -0.09 14.33 24.46
N ILE A 334 -0.87 13.28 24.15
CA ILE A 334 -0.34 12.01 23.65
C ILE A 334 0.27 12.19 22.25
N CYS A 335 -0.38 12.93 21.34
CA CYS A 335 0.19 13.17 20.01
C CYS A 335 1.53 13.90 20.11
N ILE A 336 1.67 14.86 21.02
CA ILE A 336 2.94 15.57 21.27
C ILE A 336 3.97 14.62 21.88
N GLU A 337 3.59 13.82 22.88
CA GLU A 337 4.46 12.86 23.55
C GLU A 337 5.08 11.84 22.58
N PHE A 338 4.30 11.35 21.62
CA PHE A 338 4.74 10.37 20.62
C PHE A 338 5.21 11.01 19.30
N GLU A 339 5.32 12.34 19.27
CA GLU A 339 5.72 13.12 18.08
C GLU A 339 4.83 12.84 16.85
N VAL A 340 3.55 12.50 17.07
CA VAL A 340 2.58 12.22 16.01
C VAL A 340 1.96 13.52 15.47
N ARG A 341 2.74 14.20 14.63
CA ARG A 341 2.51 15.57 14.19
C ARG A 341 1.24 15.71 13.35
N PHE A 342 0.98 14.82 12.38
CA PHE A 342 -0.24 14.95 11.55
C PHE A 342 -1.52 14.77 12.35
N GLU A 343 -1.56 13.79 13.27
CA GLU A 343 -2.74 13.59 14.11
C GLU A 343 -2.95 14.76 15.08
N SER A 344 -1.87 15.38 15.57
CA SER A 344 -1.95 16.60 16.37
C SER A 344 -2.65 17.75 15.63
N ALA A 345 -2.47 17.88 14.31
CA ALA A 345 -3.14 18.90 13.49
C ALA A 345 -4.66 18.76 13.53
N LYS A 346 -5.17 17.53 13.44
CA LYS A 346 -6.62 17.27 13.54
C LYS A 346 -7.16 17.62 14.92
N VAL A 347 -6.40 17.36 15.98
CA VAL A 347 -6.80 17.71 17.35
C VAL A 347 -6.76 19.22 17.56
N TYR A 348 -5.71 19.91 17.09
CA TYR A 348 -5.64 21.37 17.07
C TYR A 348 -6.82 21.98 16.32
N HIS A 349 -7.18 21.42 15.16
CA HIS A 349 -8.33 21.88 14.40
C HIS A 349 -9.64 21.79 15.22
N CYS A 350 -9.90 20.64 15.85
CA CYS A 350 -11.05 20.46 16.72
C CYS A 350 -11.06 21.42 17.92
N LEU A 351 -9.94 21.57 18.62
CA LEU A 351 -9.80 22.54 19.72
C LEU A 351 -10.06 23.97 19.25
N GLY A 352 -9.59 24.32 18.06
CA GLY A 352 -9.82 25.63 17.46
C GLY A 352 -11.29 25.91 17.17
N LEU A 353 -12.00 24.95 16.57
CA LEU A 353 -13.44 25.04 16.32
C LEU A 353 -14.25 25.08 17.62
N LEU A 354 -13.86 24.29 18.63
CA LEU A 354 -14.50 24.28 19.94
C LEU A 354 -14.35 25.64 20.64
N ALA A 355 -13.14 26.20 20.67
CA ALA A 355 -12.86 27.52 21.22
C ALA A 355 -13.65 28.62 20.50
N LYS A 356 -13.76 28.54 19.16
CA LYS A 356 -14.60 29.45 18.37
C LYS A 356 -16.07 29.36 18.78
N ALA A 357 -16.61 28.15 18.97
CA ALA A 357 -17.99 27.95 19.42
C ALA A 357 -18.24 28.51 20.84
N GLN A 358 -17.20 28.54 21.67
CA GLN A 358 -17.22 29.14 23.02
C GLN A 358 -16.92 30.65 23.02
N SER A 359 -16.77 31.29 21.86
CA SER A 359 -16.36 32.69 21.70
C SER A 359 -14.98 33.04 22.28
N ASN A 360 -14.10 32.03 22.47
CA ASN A 360 -12.69 32.25 22.81
C ASN A 360 -11.85 32.39 21.54
N TYR A 361 -11.97 33.53 20.86
CA TYR A 361 -11.33 33.77 19.57
C TYR A 361 -9.79 33.74 19.61
N PRO A 362 -9.09 34.25 20.65
CA PRO A 362 -7.63 34.14 20.73
C PRO A 362 -7.12 32.69 20.73
N GLU A 363 -7.77 31.82 21.52
CA GLU A 363 -7.43 30.40 21.56
C GLU A 363 -7.79 29.70 20.24
N ALA A 364 -8.96 30.01 19.68
CA ALA A 364 -9.40 29.48 18.39
C ALA A 364 -8.39 29.76 17.28
N LYS A 365 -7.93 31.01 17.17
CA LYS A 365 -6.94 31.44 16.18
C LYS A 365 -5.62 30.70 16.35
N THR A 366 -5.11 30.61 17.58
CA THR A 366 -3.85 29.92 17.89
C THR A 366 -3.90 28.45 17.47
N ASN A 367 -4.97 27.74 17.82
CA ASN A 367 -5.12 26.32 17.51
C ASN A 367 -5.32 26.07 16.00
N LEU A 368 -6.15 26.88 15.32
CA LEU A 368 -6.35 26.76 13.88
C LEU A 368 -5.10 27.10 13.07
N GLN A 369 -4.28 28.07 13.52
CA GLN A 369 -2.99 28.38 12.90
C GLN A 369 -2.03 27.19 12.97
N LYS A 370 -1.87 26.57 14.15
CA LYS A 370 -1.06 25.36 14.30
C LYS A 370 -1.55 24.22 13.41
N ALA A 371 -2.86 24.01 13.33
CA ALA A 371 -3.43 23.00 12.45
C ALA A 371 -3.09 23.28 10.98
N LEU A 372 -3.28 24.54 10.52
CA LEU A 372 -2.96 24.97 9.16
C LEU A 372 -1.48 24.78 8.82
N GLU A 373 -0.57 25.20 9.70
CA GLU A 373 0.87 25.04 9.52
C GLU A 373 1.24 23.57 9.26
N ILE A 374 0.67 22.65 10.06
CA ILE A 374 0.93 21.22 9.90
C ILE A 374 0.26 20.68 8.62
N TYR A 375 -0.97 21.08 8.28
CA TYR A 375 -1.60 20.62 7.04
C TYR A 375 -0.81 21.06 5.80
N VAL A 376 -0.25 22.27 5.81
CA VAL A 376 0.63 22.77 4.73
C VAL A 376 1.94 22.00 4.68
N GLU A 377 2.57 21.73 5.83
CA GLU A 377 3.78 20.90 5.93
C GLU A 377 3.58 19.52 5.29
N TYR A 378 2.39 18.95 5.45
CA TYR A 378 2.01 17.64 4.93
C TYR A 378 1.38 17.66 3.53
N GLN A 379 1.30 18.83 2.89
CA GLN A 379 0.66 19.04 1.59
C GLN A 379 -0.80 18.55 1.53
N ASP A 380 -1.51 18.60 2.67
CA ASP A 380 -2.94 18.29 2.74
C ASP A 380 -3.76 19.53 2.38
N GLU A 381 -3.89 19.78 1.07
CA GLU A 381 -4.58 20.95 0.53
C GLU A 381 -6.03 21.06 1.03
N TYR A 382 -6.71 19.93 1.21
CA TYR A 382 -8.10 19.89 1.65
C TYR A 382 -8.25 20.41 3.07
N TRP A 383 -7.49 19.87 4.02
CA TRP A 383 -7.57 20.31 5.41
C TRP A 383 -6.92 21.67 5.64
N ALA A 384 -5.89 22.02 4.86
CA ALA A 384 -5.33 23.37 4.86
C ALA A 384 -6.39 24.39 4.45
N ALA A 385 -7.15 24.14 3.37
CA ALA A 385 -8.23 25.04 2.95
C ALA A 385 -9.32 25.19 4.01
N ILE A 386 -9.73 24.10 4.67
CA ILE A 386 -10.74 24.16 5.76
C ILE A 386 -10.21 24.96 6.95
N ALA A 387 -8.96 24.74 7.38
CA ALA A 387 -8.37 25.48 8.48
C ALA A 387 -8.21 26.98 8.13
N HIS A 388 -7.85 27.29 6.89
CA HIS A 388 -7.75 28.66 6.39
C HIS A 388 -9.10 29.37 6.40
N GLN A 389 -10.15 28.73 5.87
CA GLN A 389 -11.51 29.30 5.90
C GLN A 389 -11.96 29.57 7.34
N ALA A 390 -11.71 28.64 8.27
CA ALA A 390 -12.08 28.83 9.67
C ALA A 390 -11.36 30.04 10.32
N LEU A 391 -10.13 30.35 9.89
CA LEU A 391 -9.35 31.52 10.31
C LEU A 391 -9.84 32.83 9.68
N GLU A 392 -10.26 32.81 8.42
CA GLU A 392 -10.86 33.98 7.75
C GLU A 392 -12.14 34.40 8.48
N GLU A 393 -13.01 33.45 8.80
CA GLU A 393 -14.24 33.70 9.56
C GLU A 393 -13.99 34.28 10.98
N LEU A 394 -12.79 34.12 11.53
CA LEU A 394 -12.37 34.72 12.80
C LEU A 394 -11.75 36.11 12.64
N SER A 395 -11.35 36.48 11.42
CA SER A 395 -10.74 37.78 11.11
C SER A 395 -11.79 38.86 10.86
N ASP A 396 -13.02 38.43 10.54
CA ASP A 396 -14.20 39.28 10.34
C ASP A 396 -14.95 39.60 11.66
N ILE A 397 -14.50 39.06 12.79
CA ILE A 397 -15.04 39.22 14.16
C ILE A 397 -14.04 40.03 14.99
#